data_AF-A0A841IR46-F1
#
_entry.id   AF-A0A841IR46-F1
#
_cell.length_a   1.000
_cell.length_b   1.000
_cell.length_c   1.000
_cell.angle_alpha   90.00
_cell.angle_beta   90.00
_cell.angle_gamma   90.00
#
_symmetry.space_group_name_H-M   'P 1'
#
loop_
_entity.id
_entity.type
_entity.pdbx_description
1 polymer ?
#
loop_
_entity_poly.entity_id
_entity_poly.type
_entity_poly.pdbx_seq_one_letter_code
_entity_poly.pdbx_strand_id
1 'polypeptide(L)'
;MTRYECPLHGAGVDPARLIGRRVRQVVAAWYRYDGQYTAEPIDLWLIDDLDEVFHLTTGSDWCLMVDDHAPHSGYDMDVYGIVEVAPWTRGSPFVPHAGEPVTAVHERFDADTGRIGLEIVFPTGSVTYGGWRGDLHLVDRSPK
;
A
#
# COMPACT_ATOMS: atom_id res chain seq x y z
N MET A 1 12.00 -8.33 17.78
CA MET A 1 12.07 -6.91 17.37
C MET A 1 10.95 -6.20 18.10
N THR A 2 11.23 -5.06 18.73
CA THR A 2 10.19 -4.25 19.38
C THR A 2 9.35 -3.60 18.27
N ARG A 3 8.05 -3.94 18.19
CA ARG A 3 7.09 -3.20 17.35
C ARG A 3 6.89 -1.83 18.02
N TYR A 4 7.29 -0.76 17.35
CA TYR A 4 6.90 0.58 17.74
C TYR A 4 5.56 0.86 17.09
N GLU A 5 4.52 1.02 17.91
CA GLU A 5 3.17 1.35 17.43
C GLU A 5 3.04 2.86 17.30
N CYS A 6 2.39 3.30 16.22
CA CYS A 6 2.08 4.72 16.09
C CYS A 6 1.08 5.09 17.21
N PRO A 7 1.32 6.13 18.02
CA PRO A 7 0.41 6.50 19.10
C PRO A 7 -0.95 7.02 18.58
N LEU A 8 -1.01 7.50 17.33
CA LEU A 8 -2.23 8.03 16.72
C LEU A 8 -3.05 6.97 15.98
N HIS A 9 -2.38 5.99 15.36
CA HIS A 9 -3.00 5.05 14.43
C HIS A 9 -2.92 3.58 14.90
N GLY A 10 -2.17 3.30 15.97
CA GLY A 10 -1.98 1.96 16.52
C GLY A 10 -1.13 1.04 15.63
N ALA A 11 -1.31 -0.27 15.82
CA ALA A 11 -0.59 -1.30 15.05
C ALA A 11 -1.24 -1.63 13.69
N GLY A 12 -2.53 -1.36 13.55
CA GLY A 12 -3.33 -1.78 12.39
C GLY A 12 -3.44 -3.30 12.25
N VAL A 13 -3.78 -3.75 11.05
CA VAL A 13 -3.76 -5.17 10.65
C VAL A 13 -2.32 -5.65 10.53
N ASP A 14 -2.07 -6.91 10.89
CA ASP A 14 -0.77 -7.55 10.73
C ASP A 14 -0.53 -7.94 9.25
N PRO A 15 0.38 -7.26 8.53
CA PRO A 15 0.62 -7.56 7.12
C PRO A 15 1.29 -8.93 6.92
N ALA A 16 1.86 -9.54 7.97
CA ALA A 16 2.38 -10.91 7.90
C ALA A 16 1.30 -11.95 7.55
N ARG A 17 0.02 -11.61 7.67
CA ARG A 17 -1.11 -12.44 7.20
C ARG A 17 -1.11 -12.68 5.68
N LEU A 18 -0.43 -11.84 4.90
CA LEU A 18 -0.21 -12.06 3.47
C LEU A 18 0.70 -13.25 3.18
N ILE A 19 1.54 -13.71 4.14
CA ILE A 19 2.50 -14.78 3.89
C ILE A 19 1.76 -16.07 3.51
N GLY A 20 2.13 -16.64 2.36
CA GLY A 20 1.49 -17.81 1.75
C GLY A 20 0.26 -17.49 0.88
N ARG A 21 -0.25 -16.25 0.92
CA ARG A 21 -1.36 -15.76 0.08
C ARG A 21 -0.85 -15.28 -1.28
N ARG A 22 -1.76 -15.16 -2.25
CA ARG A 22 -1.45 -14.60 -3.57
C ARG A 22 -2.21 -13.30 -3.76
N VAL A 23 -1.50 -12.22 -4.10
CA VAL A 23 -2.18 -10.98 -4.48
C VAL A 23 -2.89 -11.21 -5.82
N ARG A 24 -4.22 -11.17 -5.78
CA ARG A 24 -5.10 -11.41 -6.95
C ARG A 24 -5.43 -10.11 -7.66
N GLN A 25 -5.67 -9.05 -6.89
CA GLN A 25 -6.07 -7.76 -7.42
C GLN A 25 -5.43 -6.64 -6.62
N VAL A 26 -5.05 -5.60 -7.35
CA VAL A 26 -4.55 -4.35 -6.80
C VAL A 26 -5.54 -3.27 -7.18
N VAL A 27 -6.02 -2.52 -6.21
CA VAL A 27 -6.81 -1.31 -6.41
C VAL A 27 -6.02 -0.16 -5.82
N ALA A 28 -6.08 1.02 -6.43
CA ALA A 28 -5.43 2.19 -5.88
C ALA A 28 -6.28 3.44 -6.08
N ALA A 29 -6.05 4.41 -5.21
CA ALA A 29 -6.64 5.73 -5.28
C ALA A 29 -5.59 6.72 -5.77
N TRP A 30 -5.96 7.59 -6.70
CA TRP A 30 -5.12 8.72 -7.12
C TRP A 30 -5.86 10.02 -6.96
N TYR A 31 -5.14 11.02 -6.49
CA TYR A 31 -5.62 12.39 -6.51
C TYR A 31 -5.35 13.01 -7.88
N ARG A 32 -6.38 13.66 -8.44
CA ARG A 32 -6.30 14.41 -9.69
C ARG A 32 -6.73 15.85 -9.46
N TYR A 33 -5.86 16.79 -9.84
CA TYR A 33 -6.10 18.22 -9.79
C TYR A 33 -5.70 18.87 -11.11
N ASP A 34 -6.54 19.76 -11.64
CA ASP A 34 -6.31 20.46 -12.91
C ASP A 34 -5.90 19.52 -14.07
N GLY A 35 -6.57 18.36 -14.15
CA GLY A 35 -6.31 17.33 -15.16
C GLY A 35 -5.02 16.51 -14.96
N GLN A 36 -4.27 16.73 -13.88
CA GLN A 36 -3.02 16.03 -13.58
C GLN A 36 -3.18 15.11 -12.38
N TYR A 37 -2.69 13.87 -12.50
CA TYR A 37 -2.64 12.92 -11.40
C TYR A 37 -1.40 13.13 -10.54
N THR A 38 -1.50 12.81 -9.26
CA THR A 38 -0.31 12.53 -8.44
C THR A 38 0.52 11.41 -9.08
N ALA A 39 1.84 11.50 -8.96
CA ALA A 39 2.74 10.49 -9.51
C ALA A 39 2.53 9.12 -8.87
N GLU A 40 2.21 9.11 -7.58
CA GLU A 40 2.01 7.93 -6.76
C GLU A 40 0.56 7.89 -6.25
N PRO A 41 0.01 6.69 -5.98
CA PRO A 41 -1.31 6.58 -5.38
C PRO A 41 -1.32 7.11 -3.94
N ILE A 42 -2.47 7.60 -3.48
CA ILE A 42 -2.69 8.05 -2.10
C ILE A 42 -3.19 6.90 -1.20
N ASP A 43 -3.84 5.89 -1.77
CA ASP A 43 -4.24 4.66 -1.09
C ASP A 43 -4.02 3.47 -2.02
N LEU A 44 -3.76 2.31 -1.42
CA LEU A 44 -3.52 1.07 -2.13
C LEU A 44 -4.24 -0.08 -1.41
N TRP A 45 -4.97 -0.89 -2.15
CA TRP A 45 -5.59 -2.12 -1.64
C TRP A 45 -5.01 -3.33 -2.35
N LEU A 46 -4.49 -4.27 -1.57
CA LEU A 46 -4.13 -5.60 -2.03
C LEU A 46 -5.25 -6.55 -1.64
N ILE A 47 -5.87 -7.18 -2.64
CA ILE A 47 -6.93 -8.17 -2.45
C ILE A 47 -6.31 -9.53 -2.77
N ASP A 48 -6.31 -10.42 -1.78
CA ASP A 48 -5.68 -11.73 -1.90
C ASP A 48 -6.59 -12.80 -2.54
N ASP A 49 -6.10 -14.03 -2.60
CA ASP A 49 -6.80 -15.19 -3.16
C ASP A 49 -7.90 -15.75 -2.25
N LEU A 50 -8.05 -15.22 -1.04
CA LEU A 50 -9.18 -15.46 -0.14
C LEU A 50 -10.13 -14.26 -0.06
N ASP A 51 -9.94 -13.26 -0.91
CA ASP A 51 -10.66 -11.97 -0.88
C ASP A 51 -10.47 -11.18 0.43
N GLU A 52 -9.40 -11.44 1.19
CA GLU A 52 -8.97 -10.54 2.27
C GLU A 52 -8.37 -9.26 1.68
N VAL A 53 -8.71 -8.14 2.29
CA VAL A 53 -8.26 -6.81 1.87
C VAL A 53 -7.16 -6.32 2.81
N PHE A 54 -6.05 -5.89 2.24
CA PHE A 54 -5.00 -5.16 2.92
C PHE A 54 -4.93 -3.76 2.32
N HIS A 55 -5.51 -2.81 3.04
CA HIS A 55 -5.44 -1.40 2.70
C HIS A 55 -4.16 -0.80 3.27
N LEU A 56 -3.44 -0.07 2.42
CA LEU A 56 -2.14 0.51 2.64
C LEU A 56 -2.25 2.01 2.36
N THR A 57 -1.91 2.84 3.34
CA THR A 57 -2.02 4.30 3.25
C THR A 57 -1.05 4.99 4.21
N THR A 58 -0.87 6.31 4.11
CA THR A 58 -0.02 7.11 5.01
C THR A 58 -0.82 8.01 5.93
N GLY A 59 -0.43 8.00 7.20
CA GLY A 59 -0.90 8.97 8.19
C GLY A 59 -0.27 10.35 7.97
N SER A 60 -0.93 11.38 8.52
CA SER A 60 -0.41 12.75 8.52
C SER A 60 0.90 12.92 9.30
N ASP A 61 1.22 11.96 10.18
CA ASP A 61 2.47 11.81 10.94
C ASP A 61 3.52 10.97 10.20
N TRP A 62 3.30 10.69 8.92
CA TRP A 62 4.15 9.87 8.05
C TRP A 62 4.23 8.39 8.42
N CYS A 63 3.38 7.93 9.34
CA CYS A 63 3.28 6.50 9.61
C CYS A 63 2.63 5.79 8.41
N LEU A 64 3.10 4.58 8.16
CA LEU A 64 2.50 3.65 7.22
C LEU A 64 1.41 2.86 7.94
N MET A 65 0.16 3.04 7.51
CA MET A 65 -0.98 2.33 8.06
C MET A 65 -1.30 1.10 7.21
N VAL A 66 -1.71 0.02 7.89
CA VAL A 66 -2.27 -1.18 7.25
C VAL A 66 -3.59 -1.46 7.95
N ASP A 67 -4.70 -1.48 7.22
CA ASP A 67 -6.01 -1.86 7.74
C ASP A 67 -6.76 -2.78 6.75
N ASP A 68 -8.00 -3.14 7.07
CA ASP A 68 -8.85 -4.04 6.27
C ASP A 68 -10.05 -3.33 5.61
N HIS A 69 -10.01 -2.00 5.49
CA HIS A 69 -11.07 -1.27 4.83
C HIS A 69 -11.15 -1.62 3.34
N ALA A 70 -12.35 -1.96 2.88
CA ALA A 70 -12.59 -2.24 1.47
C ALA A 70 -12.36 -0.98 0.60
N PRO A 71 -11.99 -1.15 -0.68
CA PRO A 71 -11.91 -0.02 -1.61
C PRO A 71 -13.25 0.72 -1.68
N HIS A 72 -13.20 2.04 -1.53
CA HIS A 72 -14.36 2.90 -1.67
C HIS A 72 -14.54 3.38 -3.11
N SER A 73 -15.68 4.01 -3.40
CA SER A 73 -15.86 4.73 -4.66
C SER A 73 -15.00 6.00 -4.68
N GLY A 74 -14.52 6.38 -5.87
CA GLY A 74 -13.93 7.70 -6.07
C GLY A 74 -14.94 8.83 -5.77
N TYR A 75 -14.43 10.01 -5.49
CA TYR A 75 -15.25 11.16 -5.10
C TYR A 75 -14.68 12.48 -5.64
N ASP A 76 -15.59 13.42 -5.89
CA ASP A 76 -15.29 14.77 -6.37
C ASP A 76 -15.26 15.73 -5.17
N MET A 77 -14.17 16.49 -5.05
CA MET A 77 -13.96 17.52 -4.03
C MET A 77 -14.19 18.93 -4.59
N ASP A 78 -14.96 19.04 -5.67
CA ASP A 78 -15.29 20.28 -6.39
C ASP A 78 -14.02 21.01 -6.82
N VAL A 79 -13.85 22.26 -6.38
CA VAL A 79 -12.68 23.10 -6.72
C VAL A 79 -11.36 22.53 -6.21
N TYR A 80 -11.38 21.51 -5.35
CA TYR A 80 -10.20 20.87 -4.80
C TYR A 80 -9.79 19.60 -5.55
N GLY A 81 -10.44 19.23 -6.65
CA GLY A 81 -10.05 18.09 -7.49
C GLY A 81 -10.83 16.81 -7.19
N ILE A 82 -10.33 15.68 -7.68
CA ILE A 82 -11.05 14.40 -7.68
C ILE A 82 -10.14 13.30 -7.14
N VAL A 83 -10.69 12.39 -6.35
CA VAL A 83 -10.05 11.12 -6.01
C VAL A 83 -10.65 10.02 -6.87
N GLU A 84 -9.82 9.39 -7.70
CA GLU A 84 -10.22 8.28 -8.55
C GLU A 84 -9.73 6.98 -7.94
N VAL A 85 -10.64 6.02 -7.74
CA VAL A 85 -10.32 4.69 -7.22
C VAL A 85 -10.60 3.66 -8.31
N ALA A 86 -9.57 2.92 -8.71
CA ALA A 86 -9.68 1.97 -9.81
C ALA A 86 -8.71 0.79 -9.66
N PRO A 87 -9.02 -0.37 -10.27
CA PRO A 87 -8.07 -1.47 -10.38
C PRO A 87 -6.78 -1.02 -11.08
N TRP A 88 -5.63 -1.30 -10.46
CA TRP A 88 -4.32 -0.95 -10.99
C TRP A 88 -3.72 -2.09 -11.80
N THR A 89 -4.16 -2.19 -13.05
CA THR A 89 -3.84 -3.34 -13.91
C THR A 89 -2.58 -3.17 -14.76
N ARG A 90 -2.06 -1.95 -14.91
CA ARG A 90 -0.86 -1.65 -15.69
C ARG A 90 0.06 -0.68 -14.97
N GLY A 91 1.36 -0.97 -14.98
CA GLY A 91 2.38 -0.11 -14.38
C GLY A 91 2.50 -0.22 -12.87
N SER A 92 1.63 -0.98 -12.20
CA SER A 92 1.77 -1.32 -10.79
C SER A 92 3.01 -2.20 -10.58
N PRO A 93 3.85 -1.91 -9.57
CA PRO A 93 4.93 -2.78 -9.12
C PRO A 93 4.48 -4.19 -8.71
N PHE A 94 3.20 -4.39 -8.41
CA PHE A 94 2.65 -5.70 -8.04
C PHE A 94 2.21 -6.54 -9.25
N VAL A 95 1.98 -5.93 -10.42
CA VAL A 95 1.51 -6.64 -11.62
C VAL A 95 2.48 -7.75 -12.06
N PRO A 96 3.81 -7.56 -12.06
CA PRO A 96 4.76 -8.63 -12.37
C PRO A 96 4.66 -9.86 -11.44
N HIS A 97 4.17 -9.66 -10.21
CA HIS A 97 4.09 -10.69 -9.18
C HIS A 97 2.67 -11.25 -8.99
N ALA A 98 1.72 -10.84 -9.82
CA ALA A 98 0.33 -11.25 -9.69
C ALA A 98 0.21 -12.78 -9.78
N GLY A 99 -0.48 -13.37 -8.80
CA GLY A 99 -0.64 -14.82 -8.70
C GLY A 99 0.56 -15.56 -8.10
N GLU A 100 1.67 -14.90 -7.76
CA GLU A 100 2.74 -15.51 -6.95
C GLU A 100 2.38 -15.52 -5.45
N PRO A 101 2.82 -16.53 -4.68
CA PRO A 101 2.64 -16.50 -3.24
C PRO A 101 3.60 -15.50 -2.60
N VAL A 102 3.13 -14.71 -1.65
CA VAL A 102 4.00 -13.89 -0.79
C VAL A 102 4.82 -14.83 0.08
N THR A 103 6.14 -14.71 0.04
CA THR A 103 7.08 -15.58 0.78
C THR A 103 7.55 -14.95 2.08
N ALA A 104 7.61 -13.63 2.13
CA ALA A 104 7.96 -12.89 3.33
C ALA A 104 7.33 -11.49 3.32
N VAL A 105 7.16 -10.95 4.51
CA VAL A 105 6.80 -9.55 4.72
C VAL A 105 7.77 -8.97 5.73
N HIS A 106 8.40 -7.85 5.38
CA HIS A 106 9.33 -7.15 6.25
C HIS A 106 8.79 -5.75 6.55
N GLU A 107 8.64 -5.47 7.84
CA GLU A 107 8.20 -4.17 8.31
C GLU A 107 9.40 -3.34 8.79
N ARG A 108 9.43 -2.06 8.43
CA ARG A 108 10.36 -1.07 8.98
C ARG A 108 9.63 -0.13 9.92
N PHE A 109 10.27 0.16 11.04
CA PHE A 109 9.75 1.02 12.09
C PHE A 109 10.68 2.18 12.40
N ASP A 110 10.08 3.27 12.83
CA ASP A 110 10.69 4.41 13.50
C ASP A 110 10.10 4.52 14.91
N ALA A 111 10.92 4.97 15.87
CA ALA A 111 10.53 4.96 17.28
C ALA A 111 9.42 5.97 17.61
N ASP A 112 9.34 7.06 16.86
CA ASP A 112 8.41 8.16 17.14
C ASP A 112 7.12 8.04 16.30
N THR A 113 7.23 7.51 15.08
CA THR A 113 6.14 7.44 14.09
C THR A 113 5.55 6.05 13.90
N GLY A 114 6.20 4.99 14.40
CA GLY A 114 5.74 3.60 14.27
C GLY A 114 6.15 2.97 12.94
N ARG A 115 5.27 2.23 12.26
CA ARG A 115 5.59 1.61 10.96
C ARG A 115 5.84 2.73 9.94
N ILE A 116 6.91 2.64 9.16
CA ILE A 116 7.28 3.61 8.10
C ILE A 116 7.53 2.96 6.74
N GLY A 117 7.57 1.63 6.70
CA GLY A 117 7.79 0.89 5.46
C GLY A 117 7.36 -0.56 5.57
N LEU A 118 7.00 -1.12 4.43
CA LEU A 118 6.59 -2.49 4.24
C LEU A 118 7.25 -3.03 2.97
N GLU A 119 7.93 -4.15 3.06
CA GLU A 119 8.43 -4.89 1.90
C GLU A 119 7.67 -6.20 1.81
N ILE A 120 7.05 -6.44 0.66
CA ILE A 120 6.32 -7.67 0.34
C ILE A 120 7.17 -8.45 -0.65
N VAL A 121 7.59 -9.64 -0.25
CA VAL A 121 8.53 -10.49 -1.00
C VAL A 121 7.77 -11.59 -1.72
N PHE A 122 8.12 -11.79 -2.98
CA PHE A 122 7.64 -12.82 -3.88
C PHE A 122 8.82 -13.70 -4.35
N PRO A 123 8.57 -14.88 -4.94
CA PRO A 123 9.61 -15.69 -5.56
C PRO A 123 10.47 -14.96 -6.59
N THR A 124 9.88 -14.04 -7.35
CA THR A 124 10.59 -13.34 -8.45
C THR A 124 11.13 -11.96 -8.07
N GLY A 125 10.80 -11.43 -6.89
CA GLY A 125 11.23 -10.10 -6.49
C GLY A 125 10.52 -9.61 -5.24
N SER A 126 10.45 -8.29 -5.06
CA SER A 126 9.78 -7.70 -3.92
C SER A 126 9.29 -6.30 -4.27
N VAL A 127 8.16 -5.92 -3.68
CA VAL A 127 7.66 -4.54 -3.74
C VAL A 127 7.88 -3.89 -2.38
N THR A 128 8.62 -2.79 -2.36
CA THR A 128 8.74 -1.94 -1.18
C THR A 128 7.71 -0.83 -1.25
N TYR A 129 7.01 -0.64 -0.15
CA TYR A 129 6.09 0.46 0.11
C TYR A 129 6.63 1.27 1.29
N GLY A 130 6.71 2.58 1.15
CA GLY A 130 7.16 3.44 2.25
C GLY A 130 6.60 4.84 2.15
N GLY A 131 6.41 5.45 3.31
CA GLY A 131 6.13 6.87 3.41
C GLY A 131 7.43 7.66 3.37
N TRP A 132 7.57 8.62 2.45
CA TRP A 132 8.63 9.62 2.52
C TRP A 132 8.02 11.01 2.40
N ARG A 133 8.26 11.87 3.39
CA ARG A 133 7.73 13.26 3.44
C ARG A 133 6.19 13.35 3.34
N GLY A 134 5.48 12.29 3.71
CA GLY A 134 4.01 12.20 3.62
C GLY A 134 3.49 11.58 2.33
N ASP A 135 4.35 11.41 1.32
CA ASP A 135 4.00 10.74 0.08
C ASP A 135 4.25 9.23 0.17
N LEU A 136 3.42 8.48 -0.54
CA LEU A 136 3.61 7.06 -0.74
C LEU A 136 4.57 6.81 -1.89
N HIS A 137 5.47 5.85 -1.69
CA HIS A 137 6.39 5.41 -2.72
C HIS A 137 6.38 3.90 -2.85
N LEU A 138 6.23 3.45 -4.10
CA LEU A 138 6.28 2.06 -4.49
C LEU A 138 7.52 1.79 -5.34
N VAL A 139 8.29 0.77 -4.96
CA VAL A 139 9.49 0.37 -5.72
C VAL A 139 9.48 -1.13 -5.94
N ASP A 140 9.46 -1.54 -7.20
CA ASP A 140 9.76 -2.90 -7.64
C ASP A 140 11.28 -3.15 -7.59
N ARG A 141 11.70 -4.22 -6.92
CA ARG A 141 13.11 -4.62 -6.78
C ARG A 141 13.44 -5.94 -7.49
N SER A 142 12.65 -6.32 -8.49
CA SER A 142 12.91 -7.51 -9.31
C SER A 142 14.19 -7.40 -10.14
N PRO A 143 14.94 -8.49 -10.35
CA PRO A 143 16.04 -8.53 -11.31
C PRO A 143 15.53 -8.20 -12.72
N LYS A 144 16.20 -7.29 -13.43
CA LYS A 144 15.88 -6.94 -14.83
C LYS A 144 16.31 -8.02 -15.82
#